data_AF-A0A0D2LLH2-F1
#
_entry.id   AF-A0A0D2LLH2-F1
#
_cell.length_a   1.000
_cell.length_b   1.000
_cell.length_c   1.000
_cell.angle_alpha   90.00
_cell.angle_beta   90.00
_cell.angle_gamma   90.00
#
_symmetry.space_group_name_H-M   'P 1'
#
loop_
_entity.id
_entity.type
_entity.pdbx_description
1 polymer ?
#
loop_
_entity_poly.entity_id
_entity_poly.type
_entity_poly.pdbx_seq_one_letter_code
_entity_poly.pdbx_strand_id
1 'polypeptide(L)'
;MFAWPSPTNVPARITDFQASGLVLTVLGERLVQPVILEETTDSRYSPIDGKQRLASLLSFLNGERLWEHAPVELVVSNDDDDEDAWFHGKTYKDLGKEWQRRFGNYTLHCVIITNDTDPDVIFKIYDDLNSGGRDHTKQQIRKAAFHGSYMSLLEDLIKTPDFKEEVDRELVLRYFAMKNGGDDFKGSLTKWLNSEAKQRRNADTAAFSRDFSTTLSVARAIFGNSAFRHPGVDTVKKAKASSKGPTSNIHPYLWDTIMVVLSDALKMQGRPRLQQRGDAIKAAYQQLWQNPQWLDAMEKRLSAASIMLRRDLFKAHILPPDGFV
;
A
#
# COMPACT_ATOMS: atom_id res chain seq x y z
N MET A 1 -13.74 -17.13 -17.85
CA MET A 1 -14.60 -17.15 -16.65
C MET A 1 -13.97 -16.19 -15.64
N PHE A 2 -14.62 -15.06 -15.33
CA PHE A 2 -14.06 -14.02 -14.45
C PHE A 2 -14.05 -14.47 -12.99
N ALA A 3 -12.96 -14.21 -12.26
CA ALA A 3 -12.90 -14.40 -10.82
C ALA A 3 -13.39 -13.10 -10.14
N TRP A 4 -14.71 -12.92 -10.03
CA TRP A 4 -15.26 -11.72 -9.40
C TRP A 4 -15.37 -11.92 -7.88
N PRO A 5 -14.85 -11.01 -7.03
CA PRO A 5 -14.99 -11.15 -5.59
C PRO A 5 -16.42 -10.82 -5.14
N SER A 6 -16.81 -11.41 -4.00
CA SER A 6 -18.02 -11.11 -3.23
C SER A 6 -18.34 -9.59 -3.16
N PRO A 7 -19.63 -9.17 -3.13
CA PRO A 7 -20.09 -7.78 -3.28
C PRO A 7 -19.62 -6.75 -2.22
N THR A 8 -18.71 -7.08 -1.32
CA THR A 8 -18.73 -6.51 0.04
C THR A 8 -17.67 -5.47 0.38
N ASN A 9 -16.95 -4.81 -0.54
CA ASN A 9 -15.89 -3.90 -0.07
C ASN A 9 -15.40 -2.72 -0.95
N VAL A 10 -16.25 -2.09 -1.78
CA VAL A 10 -15.91 -0.76 -2.32
C VAL A 10 -17.07 0.21 -2.05
N PRO A 11 -16.85 1.38 -1.44
CA PRO A 11 -17.93 2.34 -1.24
C PRO A 11 -18.48 2.82 -2.59
N ALA A 12 -19.80 2.93 -2.69
CA ALA A 12 -20.48 3.50 -3.85
C ALA A 12 -19.98 4.93 -4.11
N ARG A 13 -19.28 5.12 -5.23
CA ARG A 13 -18.84 6.43 -5.73
C ARG A 13 -19.65 6.90 -6.94
N ILE A 14 -20.67 6.13 -7.36
CA ILE A 14 -21.48 6.42 -8.54
C ILE A 14 -22.97 6.31 -8.21
N THR A 15 -23.79 7.16 -8.82
CA THR A 15 -25.26 7.14 -8.70
C THR A 15 -25.90 6.29 -9.81
N ASP A 16 -27.17 5.88 -9.64
CA ASP A 16 -27.95 5.16 -10.67
C ASP A 16 -27.99 5.96 -11.99
N PHE A 17 -28.02 7.29 -11.91
CA PHE A 17 -27.94 8.19 -13.07
C PHE A 17 -26.59 8.06 -13.80
N GLN A 18 -25.46 8.13 -13.09
CA GLN A 18 -24.13 7.97 -13.69
C GLN A 18 -23.93 6.57 -14.27
N ALA A 19 -24.46 5.55 -13.61
CA ALA A 19 -24.38 4.18 -14.05
C ALA A 19 -25.25 3.92 -15.31
N SER A 20 -26.44 4.54 -15.38
CA SER A 20 -27.31 4.51 -16.56
C SER A 20 -26.69 5.25 -17.74
N GLY A 21 -26.00 6.36 -17.50
CA GLY A 21 -25.25 7.08 -18.53
C GLY A 21 -24.20 6.22 -19.26
N LEU A 22 -23.58 5.25 -18.57
CA LEU A 22 -22.69 4.28 -19.21
C LEU A 22 -23.44 3.35 -20.17
N VAL A 23 -24.63 2.88 -19.79
CA VAL A 23 -25.45 2.03 -20.66
C VAL A 23 -25.90 2.81 -21.89
N LEU A 24 -26.33 4.06 -21.72
CA LEU A 24 -26.67 4.96 -22.82
C LEU A 24 -25.48 5.26 -23.74
N THR A 25 -24.26 5.35 -23.19
CA THR A 25 -23.02 5.47 -23.97
C THR A 25 -22.85 4.26 -24.89
N VAL A 26 -23.06 3.05 -24.38
CA VAL A 26 -23.00 1.80 -25.16
C VAL A 26 -24.12 1.72 -26.21
N LEU A 27 -25.35 2.07 -25.84
CA LEU A 27 -26.49 2.07 -26.77
C LEU A 27 -26.28 3.04 -27.94
N GLY A 28 -25.69 4.21 -27.67
CA GLY A 28 -25.28 5.19 -28.67
C GLY A 28 -23.97 4.83 -29.41
N GLU A 29 -23.43 3.63 -29.22
CA GLU A 29 -22.18 3.15 -29.85
C GLU A 29 -20.97 4.08 -29.63
N ARG A 30 -20.97 4.82 -28.51
CA ARG A 30 -19.89 5.73 -28.14
C ARG A 30 -18.76 4.97 -27.43
N LEU A 31 -17.57 5.58 -27.45
CA LEU A 31 -16.38 4.99 -26.84
C LEU A 31 -16.53 4.88 -25.32
N VAL A 32 -16.47 3.67 -24.80
CA VAL A 32 -16.28 3.38 -23.39
C VAL A 32 -14.78 3.18 -23.16
N GLN A 33 -14.24 3.76 -22.09
CA GLN A 33 -12.84 3.55 -21.74
C GLN A 33 -12.52 2.05 -21.62
N PRO A 34 -11.27 1.60 -21.82
CA PRO A 34 -10.93 0.20 -21.64
C PRO A 34 -11.05 -0.26 -20.19
N VAL A 35 -11.42 -1.53 -19.98
CA VAL A 35 -11.34 -2.21 -18.68
C VAL A 35 -9.96 -2.82 -18.53
N ILE A 36 -9.34 -2.70 -17.35
CA ILE A 36 -8.02 -3.28 -17.09
C ILE A 36 -8.20 -4.54 -16.27
N LEU A 37 -7.69 -5.64 -16.79
CA LEU A 37 -7.77 -6.97 -16.22
C LEU A 37 -6.37 -7.46 -15.86
N GLU A 38 -6.23 -8.17 -14.74
CA GLU A 38 -5.07 -9.02 -14.46
C GLU A 38 -5.42 -10.47 -14.79
N GLU A 39 -4.47 -11.16 -15.40
CA GLU A 39 -4.49 -12.61 -15.46
C GLU A 39 -4.15 -13.16 -14.07
N THR A 40 -4.92 -14.15 -13.64
CA THR A 40 -4.72 -14.85 -12.35
C THR A 40 -3.93 -16.15 -12.58
N THR A 41 -3.44 -16.77 -11.52
CA THR A 41 -2.61 -17.99 -11.62
C THR A 41 -3.35 -19.21 -12.20
N ASP A 42 -4.67 -19.17 -12.28
CA ASP A 42 -5.50 -20.21 -12.91
C ASP A 42 -6.10 -19.77 -14.25
N SER A 43 -5.41 -18.85 -14.94
CA SER A 43 -5.76 -18.35 -16.28
C SER A 43 -7.17 -17.76 -16.36
N ARG A 44 -7.73 -17.30 -15.23
CA ARG A 44 -8.91 -16.43 -15.18
C ARG A 44 -8.49 -14.96 -15.20
N TYR A 45 -9.45 -14.09 -15.48
CA TYR A 45 -9.24 -12.64 -15.44
C TYR A 45 -9.92 -12.02 -14.21
N SER A 46 -9.20 -11.13 -13.53
CA SER A 46 -9.70 -10.33 -12.41
C SER A 46 -9.63 -8.85 -12.80
N PRO A 47 -10.69 -8.05 -12.60
CA PRO A 47 -10.65 -6.64 -12.96
C PRO A 47 -9.84 -5.83 -11.96
N ILE A 48 -8.82 -5.13 -12.46
CA ILE A 48 -8.06 -4.12 -11.72
C ILE A 48 -8.82 -2.81 -11.76
N ASP A 49 -9.14 -2.34 -12.96
CA ASP A 49 -9.95 -1.14 -13.19
C ASP A 49 -11.15 -1.39 -14.10
N GLY A 50 -12.22 -0.61 -13.89
CA GLY A 50 -13.48 -0.78 -14.63
C GLY A 50 -14.47 -1.73 -13.98
N LYS A 51 -14.32 -2.03 -12.68
CA LYS A 51 -15.26 -2.89 -11.93
C LYS A 51 -16.69 -2.37 -12.01
N GLN A 52 -16.90 -1.09 -11.69
CA GLN A 52 -18.23 -0.48 -11.77
C GLN A 52 -18.77 -0.47 -13.20
N ARG A 53 -17.91 -0.29 -14.22
CA ARG A 53 -18.32 -0.36 -15.63
C ARG A 53 -18.82 -1.76 -16.01
N LEU A 54 -18.06 -2.80 -15.68
CA LEU A 54 -18.48 -4.18 -15.88
C LEU A 54 -19.77 -4.49 -15.12
N ALA A 55 -19.85 -4.09 -13.85
CA ALA A 55 -21.02 -4.34 -13.02
C ALA A 55 -22.28 -3.68 -13.59
N SER A 56 -22.22 -2.41 -14.02
CA SER A 56 -23.36 -1.71 -14.61
C SER A 56 -23.84 -2.34 -15.91
N LEU A 57 -22.92 -2.65 -16.83
CA LEU A 57 -23.27 -3.25 -18.13
C LEU A 57 -23.86 -4.65 -17.96
N LEU A 58 -23.25 -5.48 -17.11
CA LEU A 58 -23.73 -6.84 -16.84
C LEU A 58 -25.05 -6.82 -16.05
N SER A 59 -25.24 -5.88 -15.13
CA SER A 59 -26.50 -5.78 -14.37
C SER A 59 -27.67 -5.45 -15.27
N PHE A 60 -27.48 -4.49 -16.18
CA PHE A 60 -28.51 -4.12 -17.15
C PHE A 60 -28.83 -5.28 -18.09
N LEU A 61 -27.80 -5.94 -18.64
CA LEU A 61 -27.94 -7.07 -19.56
C LEU A 61 -28.69 -8.25 -18.93
N ASN A 62 -28.31 -8.62 -17.70
CA ASN A 62 -28.86 -9.79 -17.03
C ASN A 62 -30.19 -9.50 -16.30
N GLY A 63 -30.48 -8.22 -16.05
CA GLY A 63 -31.61 -7.80 -15.21
C GLY A 63 -31.41 -8.12 -13.72
N GLU A 64 -30.17 -8.31 -13.28
CA GLU A 64 -29.80 -8.62 -11.90
C GLU A 64 -28.80 -7.60 -11.39
N ARG A 65 -29.08 -6.96 -10.26
CA ARG A 65 -28.21 -5.93 -9.70
C ARG A 65 -26.95 -6.56 -9.06
N LEU A 66 -25.81 -6.44 -9.73
CA LEU A 66 -24.51 -6.98 -9.26
C LEU A 66 -23.79 -6.05 -8.26
N TRP A 67 -24.23 -4.80 -8.14
CA TRP A 67 -23.61 -3.77 -7.30
C TRP A 67 -24.61 -2.69 -6.89
N GLU A 68 -24.38 -2.03 -5.75
CA GLU A 68 -25.18 -0.88 -5.27
C GLU A 68 -25.15 0.26 -6.30
N HIS A 69 -26.30 0.69 -6.83
CA HIS A 69 -26.44 1.64 -7.96
C HIS A 69 -26.19 1.09 -9.37
N ALA A 70 -25.90 -0.20 -9.58
CA ALA A 70 -25.86 -0.76 -10.93
C ALA A 70 -27.29 -0.85 -11.52
N PRO A 71 -27.54 -0.33 -12.75
CA PRO A 71 -28.88 -0.20 -13.29
C PRO A 71 -29.42 -1.55 -13.73
N VAL A 72 -30.64 -1.85 -13.29
CA VAL A 72 -31.50 -2.89 -13.89
C VAL A 72 -32.50 -2.21 -14.83
N GLU A 73 -32.96 -1.02 -14.46
CA GLU A 73 -33.71 -0.06 -15.26
C GLU A 73 -32.86 1.20 -15.47
N LEU A 74 -33.05 1.87 -16.60
CA LEU A 74 -32.31 3.10 -16.91
C LEU A 74 -32.92 4.32 -16.21
N VAL A 75 -32.06 5.09 -15.56
CA VAL A 75 -32.39 6.38 -14.95
C VAL A 75 -31.81 7.48 -15.83
N VAL A 76 -32.70 8.16 -16.57
CA VAL A 76 -32.36 9.29 -17.47
C VAL A 76 -33.00 10.57 -16.94
N SER A 77 -32.53 11.73 -17.39
CA SER A 77 -33.22 12.98 -17.09
C SER A 77 -34.65 12.92 -17.64
N ASN A 78 -35.59 13.57 -16.95
CA ASN A 78 -36.99 13.68 -17.40
C ASN A 78 -37.22 15.00 -18.13
N ASP A 79 -36.16 15.63 -18.63
CA ASP A 79 -36.30 16.84 -19.44
C ASP A 79 -36.78 16.44 -20.83
N ASP A 80 -37.88 17.04 -21.29
CA ASP A 80 -38.53 16.69 -22.57
C ASP A 80 -37.63 16.95 -23.80
N ASP A 81 -36.56 17.74 -23.62
CA ASP A 81 -35.55 18.04 -24.65
C ASP A 81 -34.38 17.02 -24.69
N ASP A 82 -34.36 16.03 -23.79
CA ASP A 82 -33.32 14.99 -23.75
C ASP A 82 -33.64 13.85 -24.74
N GLU A 83 -32.78 13.67 -25.75
CA GLU A 83 -32.93 12.62 -26.77
C GLU A 83 -32.97 11.21 -26.17
N ASP A 84 -32.45 11.02 -24.95
CA ASP A 84 -32.43 9.75 -24.23
C ASP A 84 -33.64 9.55 -23.30
N ALA A 85 -34.54 10.53 -23.14
CA ALA A 85 -35.65 10.49 -22.17
C ALA A 85 -36.56 9.24 -22.33
N TRP A 86 -36.74 8.74 -23.55
CA TRP A 86 -37.57 7.56 -23.84
C TRP A 86 -36.99 6.25 -23.30
N PHE A 87 -35.70 6.23 -22.92
CA PHE A 87 -35.09 5.10 -22.24
C PHE A 87 -35.40 5.04 -20.74
N HIS A 88 -35.92 6.11 -20.14
CA HIS A 88 -36.21 6.15 -18.71
C HIS A 88 -37.13 4.99 -18.27
N GLY A 89 -36.73 4.28 -17.21
CA GLY A 89 -37.44 3.12 -16.66
C GLY A 89 -37.35 1.84 -17.50
N LYS A 90 -36.66 1.82 -18.63
CA LYS A 90 -36.55 0.61 -19.47
C LYS A 90 -35.51 -0.36 -18.90
N THR A 91 -35.84 -1.65 -18.87
CA THR A 91 -34.87 -2.74 -18.72
C THR A 91 -34.31 -3.17 -20.08
N TYR A 92 -33.25 -3.98 -20.09
CA TYR A 92 -32.72 -4.57 -21.35
C TYR A 92 -33.80 -5.33 -22.14
N LYS A 93 -34.74 -6.00 -21.45
CA LYS A 93 -35.82 -6.76 -22.10
C LYS A 93 -36.88 -5.87 -22.72
N ASP A 94 -37.08 -4.66 -22.19
CA ASP A 94 -38.04 -3.68 -22.70
C ASP A 94 -37.53 -2.94 -23.95
N LEU A 95 -36.23 -3.06 -24.25
CA LEU A 95 -35.63 -2.45 -25.43
C LEU A 95 -36.09 -3.14 -26.73
N GLY A 96 -36.26 -2.35 -27.79
CA GLY A 96 -36.48 -2.87 -29.14
C GLY A 96 -35.33 -3.76 -29.61
N LYS A 97 -35.61 -4.69 -30.54
CA LYS A 97 -34.62 -5.67 -31.03
C LYS A 97 -33.36 -5.06 -31.62
N GLU A 98 -33.48 -3.87 -32.20
CA GLU A 98 -32.33 -3.12 -32.70
C GLU A 98 -31.39 -2.68 -31.56
N TRP A 99 -31.93 -2.09 -30.49
CA TRP A 99 -31.16 -1.64 -29.33
C TRP A 99 -30.54 -2.80 -28.54
N GLN A 100 -31.27 -3.91 -28.38
CA GLN A 100 -30.73 -5.14 -27.79
C GLN A 100 -29.52 -5.64 -28.58
N ARG A 101 -29.58 -5.57 -29.92
CA ARG A 101 -28.49 -5.96 -30.82
C ARG A 101 -27.31 -5.00 -30.73
N ARG A 102 -27.54 -3.68 -30.73
CA ARG A 102 -26.47 -2.67 -30.57
C ARG A 102 -25.71 -2.91 -29.26
N PHE A 103 -26.44 -3.04 -28.15
CA PHE A 103 -25.84 -3.31 -26.85
C PHE A 103 -25.10 -4.66 -26.82
N GLY A 104 -25.72 -5.73 -27.33
CA GLY A 104 -25.15 -7.07 -27.30
C GLY A 104 -23.91 -7.26 -28.20
N ASN A 105 -23.82 -6.49 -29.29
CA ASN A 105 -22.68 -6.52 -30.22
C ASN A 105 -21.59 -5.49 -29.88
N TYR A 106 -21.80 -4.65 -28.87
CA TYR A 106 -20.83 -3.64 -28.49
C TYR A 106 -19.52 -4.32 -28.04
N THR A 107 -18.40 -3.89 -28.63
CA THR A 107 -17.08 -4.41 -28.28
C THR A 107 -16.51 -3.63 -27.10
N LEU A 108 -16.47 -4.24 -25.93
CA LEU A 108 -15.82 -3.67 -24.76
C LEU A 108 -14.30 -3.92 -24.82
N HIS A 109 -13.53 -2.84 -25.02
CA HIS A 109 -12.08 -2.93 -25.04
C HIS A 109 -11.52 -3.29 -23.66
N CYS A 110 -10.62 -4.27 -23.61
CA CYS A 110 -9.93 -4.70 -22.40
C CYS A 110 -8.41 -4.63 -22.59
N VAL A 111 -7.69 -4.22 -21.56
CA VAL A 111 -6.24 -4.33 -21.44
C VAL A 111 -5.92 -5.40 -20.42
N ILE A 112 -5.17 -6.43 -20.82
CA ILE A 112 -4.83 -7.56 -19.96
C ILE A 112 -3.37 -7.41 -19.50
N ILE A 113 -3.17 -7.38 -18.19
CA ILE A 113 -1.88 -7.53 -17.53
C ILE A 113 -1.66 -9.02 -17.31
N THR A 114 -0.78 -9.61 -18.10
CA THR A 114 -0.44 -11.03 -18.02
C THR A 114 0.48 -11.33 -16.84
N ASN A 115 0.50 -12.58 -16.38
CA ASN A 115 1.30 -13.01 -15.22
C ASN A 115 2.83 -12.83 -15.41
N ASP A 116 3.30 -12.73 -16.65
CA ASP A 116 4.70 -12.53 -17.04
C ASP A 116 5.09 -11.05 -17.18
N THR A 117 4.16 -10.11 -16.97
CA THR A 117 4.45 -8.67 -17.00
C THR A 117 5.48 -8.29 -15.94
N ASP A 118 6.48 -7.47 -16.29
CA ASP A 118 7.48 -6.99 -15.33
C ASP A 118 6.78 -6.27 -14.16
N PRO A 119 7.05 -6.68 -12.90
CA PRO A 119 6.49 -6.05 -11.70
C PRO A 119 6.61 -4.51 -11.64
N ASP A 120 7.67 -3.92 -12.20
CA ASP A 120 7.81 -2.45 -12.23
C ASP A 120 6.81 -1.80 -13.19
N VAL A 121 6.48 -2.47 -14.30
CA VAL A 121 5.44 -2.05 -15.23
C VAL A 121 4.07 -2.18 -14.55
N ILE A 122 3.83 -3.30 -13.86
CA ILE A 122 2.61 -3.48 -13.06
C ILE A 122 2.48 -2.34 -12.05
N PHE A 123 3.52 -2.09 -11.25
CA PHE A 123 3.53 -1.01 -10.26
C PHE A 123 3.17 0.34 -10.89
N LYS A 124 3.77 0.67 -12.04
CA LYS A 124 3.48 1.91 -12.76
C LYS A 124 2.03 1.99 -13.22
N ILE A 125 1.48 0.93 -13.80
CA ILE A 125 0.07 0.90 -14.23
C ILE A 125 -0.86 1.20 -13.06
N TYR A 126 -0.65 0.58 -11.90
CA TYR A 126 -1.45 0.85 -10.71
C TYR A 126 -1.24 2.29 -10.16
N ASP A 127 -0.03 2.83 -10.20
CA ASP A 127 0.27 4.21 -9.77
C ASP A 127 -0.40 5.26 -10.69
N ASP A 128 -0.40 5.00 -12.00
CA ASP A 128 -1.08 5.82 -13.01
C ASP A 128 -2.61 5.76 -12.81
N LEU A 129 -3.17 4.58 -12.54
CA LEU A 129 -4.60 4.40 -12.26
C LEU A 129 -5.05 5.08 -10.96
N ASN A 130 -4.22 5.04 -9.93
CA ASN A 130 -4.50 5.72 -8.67
C ASN A 130 -4.64 7.24 -8.84
N SER A 131 -3.80 7.81 -9.70
CA SER A 131 -3.84 9.24 -10.02
C SER A 131 -5.17 9.67 -10.67
N GLY A 132 -5.91 8.72 -11.25
CA GLY A 132 -7.21 8.92 -11.90
C GLY A 132 -8.45 8.69 -11.02
N GLY A 133 -8.32 8.44 -9.71
CA GLY A 133 -9.47 8.46 -8.80
C GLY A 133 -9.67 7.27 -7.85
N ARG A 134 -8.70 6.37 -7.67
CA ARG A 134 -8.67 5.45 -6.50
C ARG A 134 -7.47 5.78 -5.61
N ASP A 135 -7.70 5.84 -4.29
CA ASP A 135 -6.63 6.13 -3.34
C ASP A 135 -5.94 4.84 -2.85
N HIS A 136 -5.31 4.05 -3.74
CA HIS A 136 -4.45 2.98 -3.24
C HIS A 136 -3.14 3.57 -2.68
N THR A 137 -2.71 3.13 -1.50
CA THR A 137 -1.39 3.54 -0.99
C THR A 137 -0.29 2.88 -1.81
N LYS A 138 0.91 3.47 -1.87
CA LYS A 138 2.07 2.85 -2.54
C LYS A 138 2.33 1.43 -2.03
N GLN A 139 2.06 1.14 -0.76
CA GLN A 139 2.18 -0.22 -0.20
C GLN A 139 1.12 -1.20 -0.72
N GLN A 140 -0.11 -0.75 -0.96
CA GLN A 140 -1.13 -1.57 -1.59
C GLN A 140 -0.73 -1.91 -3.03
N ILE A 141 -0.19 -0.93 -3.77
CA ILE A 141 0.34 -1.17 -5.11
C ILE A 141 1.51 -2.16 -5.08
N ARG A 142 2.48 -1.99 -4.16
CA ARG A 142 3.60 -2.94 -4.02
C ARG A 142 3.14 -4.37 -3.74
N LYS A 143 2.11 -4.54 -2.91
CA LYS A 143 1.57 -5.86 -2.59
C LYS A 143 1.02 -6.56 -3.83
N ALA A 144 0.32 -5.82 -4.70
CA ALA A 144 -0.17 -6.36 -5.96
C ALA A 144 0.98 -6.64 -6.94
N ALA A 145 1.82 -5.63 -7.19
CA ALA A 145 2.88 -5.70 -8.21
C ALA A 145 3.99 -6.71 -7.89
N PHE A 146 4.41 -6.82 -6.63
CA PHE A 146 5.52 -7.66 -6.20
C PHE A 146 5.05 -8.85 -5.36
N HIS A 147 3.86 -9.40 -5.64
CA HIS A 147 3.32 -10.53 -4.89
C HIS A 147 4.30 -11.72 -4.86
N GLY A 148 4.43 -12.37 -3.69
CA GLY A 148 5.37 -13.46 -3.46
C GLY A 148 5.57 -13.76 -1.97
N SER A 149 6.40 -14.75 -1.65
CA SER A 149 6.67 -15.17 -0.25
C SER A 149 7.12 -14.01 0.63
N TYR A 150 7.90 -13.09 0.08
CA TYR A 150 8.41 -11.94 0.82
C TYR A 150 7.33 -10.93 1.19
N MET A 151 6.43 -10.58 0.26
CA MET A 151 5.31 -9.69 0.58
C MET A 151 4.34 -10.34 1.59
N SER A 152 4.16 -11.65 1.54
CA SER A 152 3.39 -12.40 2.55
C SER A 152 4.07 -12.36 3.92
N LEU A 153 5.40 -12.53 3.99
CA LEU A 153 6.15 -12.37 5.24
C LEU A 153 5.90 -10.99 5.87
N LEU A 154 5.98 -9.91 5.09
CA LEU A 154 5.78 -8.56 5.63
C LEU A 154 4.38 -8.39 6.24
N GLU A 155 3.36 -9.06 5.68
CA GLU A 155 2.00 -9.09 6.23
C GLU A 155 1.91 -9.87 7.54
N ASP A 156 2.63 -10.98 7.65
CA ASP A 156 2.58 -11.83 8.83
C ASP A 156 3.34 -11.19 10.01
N LEU A 157 4.44 -10.49 9.71
CA LEU A 157 5.21 -9.75 10.72
C LEU A 157 4.39 -8.66 11.39
N ILE A 158 3.55 -7.91 10.65
CA ILE A 158 2.72 -6.84 11.26
C ILE A 158 1.50 -7.38 12.02
N LYS A 159 1.04 -8.61 11.73
CA LYS A 159 -0.12 -9.23 12.40
C LYS A 159 0.21 -9.83 13.76
N THR A 160 1.49 -10.10 14.01
CA THR A 160 1.92 -10.79 15.22
C THR A 160 1.59 -9.90 16.46
N PRO A 161 1.11 -10.43 17.59
CA PRO A 161 0.56 -9.64 18.69
C PRO A 161 1.50 -8.56 19.24
N ASP A 162 2.80 -8.85 19.31
CA ASP A 162 3.78 -7.86 19.73
C ASP A 162 3.80 -6.65 18.77
N PHE A 163 3.38 -6.79 17.52
CA PHE A 163 3.61 -5.85 16.41
C PHE A 163 2.37 -5.02 16.04
N LYS A 164 1.22 -5.37 16.61
CA LYS A 164 -0.12 -5.07 16.07
C LYS A 164 -0.56 -3.60 16.15
N GLU A 165 0.10 -2.77 16.96
CA GLU A 165 -0.39 -1.41 17.26
C GLU A 165 0.49 -0.28 16.70
N GLU A 166 1.67 -0.57 16.14
CA GLU A 166 2.63 0.51 15.84
C GLU A 166 3.35 0.40 14.50
N VAL A 167 3.45 -0.78 13.88
CA VAL A 167 4.35 -0.95 12.71
C VAL A 167 3.57 -1.17 11.43
N ASP A 168 3.67 -0.22 10.50
CA ASP A 168 3.16 -0.36 9.12
C ASP A 168 4.10 -1.27 8.30
N ARG A 169 3.54 -1.97 7.30
CA ARG A 169 4.27 -2.80 6.33
C ARG A 169 5.38 -2.01 5.64
N GLU A 170 5.17 -0.72 5.39
CA GLU A 170 6.23 0.13 4.84
C GLU A 170 7.46 0.19 5.75
N LEU A 171 7.27 0.30 7.07
CA LEU A 171 8.38 0.36 8.03
C LEU A 171 9.16 -0.96 8.06
N VAL A 172 8.46 -2.10 7.99
CA VAL A 172 9.12 -3.41 7.88
C VAL A 172 9.93 -3.52 6.59
N LEU A 173 9.36 -3.10 5.44
CA LEU A 173 10.07 -3.10 4.16
C LEU A 173 11.28 -2.14 4.17
N ARG A 174 11.14 -0.96 4.79
CA ARG A 174 12.25 -0.02 4.99
C ARG A 174 13.38 -0.67 5.78
N TYR A 175 13.07 -1.35 6.89
CA TYR A 175 14.10 -2.02 7.69
C TYR A 175 14.96 -2.95 6.83
N PHE A 176 14.34 -3.83 6.05
CA PHE A 176 15.09 -4.76 5.21
C PHE A 176 15.84 -4.07 4.07
N ALA A 177 15.20 -3.12 3.36
CA ALA A 177 15.84 -2.36 2.29
C ALA A 177 17.09 -1.59 2.80
N MET A 178 16.97 -0.95 3.95
CA MET A 178 18.04 -0.17 4.56
C MET A 178 19.16 -1.04 5.10
N LYS A 179 18.83 -2.21 5.65
CA LYS A 179 19.82 -3.18 6.14
C LYS A 179 20.65 -3.78 5.00
N ASN A 180 20.06 -4.00 3.84
CA ASN A 180 20.69 -4.70 2.71
C ASN A 180 21.42 -3.77 1.71
N GLY A 181 21.32 -2.43 1.86
CA GLY A 181 21.94 -1.51 0.90
C GLY A 181 21.81 -0.03 1.26
N GLY A 182 21.78 0.31 2.57
CA GLY A 182 21.56 1.68 3.04
C GLY A 182 22.55 2.71 2.51
N ASP A 183 23.77 2.29 2.28
CA ASP A 183 24.87 3.16 1.85
C ASP A 183 24.81 3.40 0.31
N ASP A 184 24.09 2.54 -0.41
CA ASP A 184 23.85 2.63 -1.85
C ASP A 184 22.52 3.33 -2.20
N PHE A 185 21.85 3.97 -1.22
CA PHE A 185 20.57 4.63 -1.46
C PHE A 185 20.70 5.75 -2.51
N LYS A 186 20.16 5.49 -3.71
CA LYS A 186 20.12 6.46 -4.82
C LYS A 186 18.69 6.78 -5.19
N GLY A 187 18.36 8.07 -5.22
CA GLY A 187 17.08 8.56 -5.75
C GLY A 187 15.94 8.49 -4.74
N SER A 188 14.80 7.93 -5.14
CA SER A 188 13.57 7.99 -4.36
C SER A 188 13.38 6.75 -3.48
N LEU A 189 12.82 6.96 -2.28
CA LEU A 189 12.39 5.89 -1.39
C LEU A 189 11.49 4.88 -2.13
N THR A 190 10.61 5.35 -3.01
CA THR A 190 9.70 4.48 -3.76
C THR A 190 10.46 3.48 -4.62
N LYS A 191 11.43 3.94 -5.42
CA LYS A 191 12.26 3.07 -6.26
C LYS A 191 13.04 2.07 -5.43
N TRP A 192 13.57 2.52 -4.29
CA TRP A 192 14.38 1.66 -3.44
C TRP A 192 13.56 0.54 -2.80
N LEU A 193 12.40 0.84 -2.24
CA LEU A 193 11.50 -0.16 -1.67
C LEU A 193 10.96 -1.12 -2.74
N ASN A 194 10.71 -0.63 -3.96
CA ASN A 194 10.32 -1.48 -5.08
C ASN A 194 11.46 -2.44 -5.47
N SER A 195 12.70 -1.96 -5.53
CA SER A 195 13.87 -2.80 -5.81
C SER A 195 14.05 -3.92 -4.78
N GLU A 196 13.93 -3.61 -3.48
CA GLU A 196 13.99 -4.63 -2.42
C GLU A 196 12.87 -5.67 -2.60
N ALA A 197 11.63 -5.22 -2.82
CA ALA A 197 10.49 -6.10 -3.02
C ALA A 197 10.65 -7.00 -4.26
N LYS A 198 11.16 -6.44 -5.37
CA LYS A 198 11.42 -7.17 -6.62
C LYS A 198 12.52 -8.23 -6.43
N GLN A 199 13.65 -7.84 -5.85
CA GLN A 199 14.80 -8.75 -5.66
C GLN A 199 14.50 -9.90 -4.70
N ARG A 200 13.65 -9.65 -3.70
CA ARG A 200 13.31 -10.63 -2.66
C ARG A 200 11.97 -11.34 -2.89
N ARG A 201 11.26 -11.08 -4.00
CA ARG A 201 9.91 -11.59 -4.27
C ARG A 201 9.66 -13.03 -3.80
N ASN A 202 10.59 -13.94 -4.12
CA ASN A 202 10.53 -15.37 -3.82
C ASN A 202 11.60 -15.84 -2.80
N ALA A 203 12.05 -14.96 -1.90
CA ALA A 203 13.06 -15.31 -0.90
C ALA A 203 12.55 -16.36 0.11
N ASP A 204 13.46 -17.14 0.68
CA ASP A 204 13.19 -17.91 1.90
C ASP A 204 13.09 -16.93 3.09
N THR A 205 11.95 -16.95 3.75
CA THR A 205 11.52 -15.92 4.70
C THR A 205 11.89 -16.21 6.15
N ALA A 206 12.36 -17.43 6.47
CA ALA A 206 12.60 -17.84 7.85
C ALA A 206 13.69 -16.98 8.54
N ALA A 207 14.78 -16.70 7.84
CA ALA A 207 15.87 -15.86 8.37
C ALA A 207 15.43 -14.40 8.57
N PHE A 208 14.64 -13.85 7.63
CA PHE A 208 14.11 -12.49 7.72
C PHE A 208 13.17 -12.33 8.91
N SER A 209 12.27 -13.29 9.11
CA SER A 209 11.35 -13.30 10.25
C SER A 209 12.10 -13.29 11.57
N ARG A 210 13.03 -14.23 11.77
CA ARG A 210 13.82 -14.33 13.00
C ARG A 210 14.61 -13.05 13.28
N ASP A 211 15.27 -12.53 12.25
CA ASP A 211 16.09 -11.33 12.34
C ASP A 211 15.27 -10.10 12.73
N PHE A 212 14.14 -9.85 12.06
CA PHE A 212 13.26 -8.74 12.38
C PHE A 212 12.68 -8.85 13.79
N SER A 213 12.13 -10.01 14.16
CA SER A 213 11.53 -10.23 15.47
C SER A 213 12.54 -10.09 16.60
N THR A 214 13.77 -10.59 16.41
CA THR A 214 14.84 -10.45 17.41
C THR A 214 15.24 -8.99 17.58
N THR A 215 15.45 -8.27 16.48
CA THR A 215 15.82 -6.85 16.51
C THR A 215 14.75 -6.00 17.19
N LEU A 216 13.48 -6.18 16.82
CA LEU A 216 12.39 -5.41 17.43
C LEU A 216 12.23 -5.72 18.92
N SER A 217 12.33 -6.99 19.31
CA SER A 217 12.27 -7.41 20.71
C SER A 217 13.35 -6.72 21.55
N VAL A 218 14.57 -6.61 21.01
CA VAL A 218 15.69 -5.93 21.69
C VAL A 218 15.46 -4.41 21.74
N ALA A 219 15.04 -3.78 20.64
CA ALA A 219 14.67 -2.36 20.64
C ALA A 219 13.65 -2.04 21.73
N ARG A 220 12.61 -2.87 21.89
CA ARG A 220 11.59 -2.66 22.91
C ARG A 220 12.06 -2.95 24.32
N ALA A 221 12.87 -3.99 24.51
CA ALA A 221 13.44 -4.27 25.82
C ALA A 221 14.29 -3.10 26.34
N ILE A 222 15.00 -2.40 25.44
CA ILE A 222 15.85 -1.27 25.77
C ILE A 222 15.04 0.03 25.92
N PHE A 223 14.26 0.39 24.90
CA PHE A 223 13.65 1.72 24.80
C PHE A 223 12.16 1.76 25.21
N GLY A 224 11.53 0.60 25.44
CA GLY A 224 10.11 0.49 25.77
C GLY A 224 9.18 0.82 24.61
N ASN A 225 7.91 1.09 24.92
CA ASN A 225 6.86 1.36 23.92
C ASN A 225 7.01 2.71 23.21
N SER A 226 7.92 3.57 23.67
CA SER A 226 8.24 4.86 23.03
C SER A 226 9.48 4.81 22.14
N ALA A 227 10.03 3.62 21.87
CA ALA A 227 11.31 3.42 21.18
C ALA A 227 11.48 4.26 19.91
N PHE A 228 10.41 4.41 19.14
CA PHE A 228 10.44 5.05 17.83
C PHE A 228 9.66 6.37 17.78
N ARG A 229 9.42 7.01 18.93
CA ARG A 229 8.68 8.27 19.02
C ARG A 229 9.62 9.41 19.41
N HIS A 230 9.35 10.62 18.92
CA HIS A 230 10.10 11.81 19.35
C HIS A 230 9.80 12.11 20.85
N PRO A 231 10.81 12.34 21.70
CA PRO A 231 10.60 12.72 23.09
C PRO A 231 9.80 14.03 23.19
N GLY A 232 8.79 14.08 24.06
CA GLY A 232 8.01 15.31 24.29
C GLY A 232 6.89 15.60 23.29
N VAL A 233 6.64 14.73 22.31
CA VAL A 233 5.42 14.82 21.48
C VAL A 233 4.28 14.07 22.18
N ASP A 234 3.47 14.82 22.95
CA ASP A 234 2.21 14.32 23.49
C ASP A 234 1.18 14.10 22.36
N THR A 235 0.77 12.86 22.19
CA THR A 235 -0.16 12.38 21.15
C THR A 235 -1.58 12.92 21.30
N VAL A 236 -1.89 13.60 22.41
CA VAL A 236 -3.23 14.11 22.72
C VAL A 236 -3.63 15.28 21.80
N LYS A 237 -2.67 16.03 21.23
CA LYS A 237 -2.97 17.22 20.40
C LYS A 237 -3.20 16.96 18.91
N LYS A 238 -2.81 15.80 18.34
CA LYS A 238 -2.96 15.51 16.90
C LYS A 238 -4.16 14.61 16.54
N ALA A 239 -4.84 14.02 17.52
CA ALA A 239 -6.01 13.17 17.28
C ALA A 239 -7.23 13.91 16.65
N LYS A 240 -7.21 15.25 16.57
CA LYS A 240 -8.31 16.05 16.00
C LYS A 240 -8.17 16.40 14.52
N ALA A 241 -7.11 15.97 13.80
CA ALA A 241 -6.80 16.55 12.48
C ALA A 241 -6.66 15.58 11.29
N SER A 242 -6.91 14.27 11.40
CA SER A 242 -6.83 13.41 10.21
C SER A 242 -7.87 12.29 10.17
N SER A 243 -8.72 12.32 9.15
CA SER A 243 -9.67 11.29 8.74
C SER A 243 -9.02 10.02 8.12
N LYS A 244 -7.72 9.79 8.34
CA LYS A 244 -6.94 8.70 7.73
C LYS A 244 -6.39 7.74 8.78
N GLY A 245 -7.26 6.88 9.34
CA GLY A 245 -6.87 5.70 10.14
C GLY A 245 -5.93 5.95 11.33
N PRO A 246 -5.56 4.91 12.11
CA PRO A 246 -4.54 5.05 13.14
C PRO A 246 -3.17 5.20 12.47
N THR A 247 -2.68 6.43 12.28
CA THR A 247 -1.28 6.66 11.93
C THR A 247 -0.42 6.24 13.12
N SER A 248 0.42 5.22 12.94
CA SER A 248 1.43 4.88 13.94
C SER A 248 2.22 6.12 14.32
N ASN A 249 2.41 6.40 15.61
CA ASN A 249 3.23 7.52 16.09
C ASN A 249 4.75 7.30 15.90
N ILE A 250 5.13 6.30 15.11
CA ILE A 250 6.52 5.98 14.79
C ILE A 250 7.09 7.03 13.84
N HIS A 251 8.23 7.62 14.23
CA HIS A 251 9.03 8.48 13.37
C HIS A 251 9.87 7.63 12.40
N PRO A 252 9.66 7.68 11.08
CA PRO A 252 10.28 6.76 10.13
C PRO A 252 11.81 6.77 10.17
N TYR A 253 12.44 7.94 10.26
CA TYR A 253 13.91 8.02 10.30
C TYR A 253 14.50 7.46 11.61
N LEU A 254 13.73 7.54 12.70
CA LEU A 254 14.16 6.99 13.98
C LEU A 254 14.05 5.47 13.96
N TRP A 255 12.94 4.96 13.42
CA TRP A 255 12.76 3.53 13.13
C TRP A 255 13.92 2.98 12.30
N ASP A 256 14.20 3.61 11.17
CA ASP A 256 15.28 3.23 10.25
C ASP A 256 16.63 3.13 10.96
N THR A 257 16.98 4.16 11.73
CA THR A 257 18.25 4.23 12.43
C THR A 257 18.34 3.19 13.55
N ILE A 258 17.37 3.14 14.46
CA ILE A 258 17.39 2.23 15.61
C ILE A 258 17.40 0.78 15.13
N MET A 259 16.47 0.40 14.25
CA MET A 259 16.31 -0.99 13.84
C MET A 259 17.54 -1.49 13.11
N VAL A 260 18.09 -0.73 12.15
CA VAL A 260 19.27 -1.17 11.42
C VAL A 260 20.50 -1.22 12.32
N VAL A 261 20.74 -0.19 13.13
CA VAL A 261 21.93 -0.16 14.00
C VAL A 261 21.88 -1.27 15.04
N LEU A 262 20.73 -1.55 15.65
CA LEU A 262 20.60 -2.67 16.58
C LEU A 262 20.74 -4.03 15.91
N SER A 263 20.25 -4.19 14.67
CA SER A 263 20.45 -5.44 13.91
C SER A 263 21.95 -5.70 13.67
N ASP A 264 22.71 -4.68 13.26
CA ASP A 264 24.16 -4.76 13.11
C ASP A 264 24.83 -5.13 14.44
N ALA A 265 24.42 -4.46 15.52
CA ALA A 265 24.95 -4.70 16.86
C ALA A 265 24.66 -6.11 17.37
N LEU A 266 23.46 -6.64 17.11
CA LEU A 266 23.07 -8.00 17.48
C LEU A 266 23.96 -9.04 16.81
N LYS A 267 24.32 -8.82 15.54
CA LYS A 267 25.25 -9.71 14.82
C LYS A 267 26.67 -9.66 15.40
N MET A 268 27.12 -8.48 15.83
CA MET A 268 28.49 -8.30 16.34
C MET A 268 28.67 -8.70 17.81
N GLN A 269 27.70 -8.34 18.67
CA GLN A 269 27.82 -8.44 20.13
C GLN A 269 26.93 -9.52 20.75
N GLY A 270 25.92 -10.00 20.01
CA GLY A 270 24.91 -10.91 20.52
C GLY A 270 23.87 -10.25 21.43
N ARG A 271 22.72 -10.92 21.57
CA ARG A 271 21.58 -10.44 22.38
C ARG A 271 21.92 -10.21 23.86
N PRO A 272 22.63 -11.12 24.58
CA PRO A 272 22.85 -10.97 26.02
C PRO A 272 23.61 -9.68 26.36
N ARG A 273 24.64 -9.34 25.58
CA ARG A 273 25.48 -8.14 25.81
C ARG A 273 24.69 -6.86 25.63
N LEU A 274 23.84 -6.78 24.61
CA LEU A 274 22.98 -5.62 24.37
C LEU A 274 21.92 -5.45 25.47
N GLN A 275 21.37 -6.56 25.98
CA GLN A 275 20.42 -6.51 27.09
C GLN A 275 21.08 -6.05 28.39
N GLN A 276 22.29 -6.54 28.70
CA GLN A 276 23.06 -6.09 29.87
C GLN A 276 23.36 -4.57 29.81
N ARG A 277 23.60 -4.04 28.61
CA ARG A 277 23.85 -2.61 28.39
C ARG A 277 22.58 -1.79 28.19
N GLY A 278 21.39 -2.38 28.32
CA GLY A 278 20.12 -1.74 27.97
C GLY A 278 19.89 -0.40 28.64
N ASP A 279 20.14 -0.30 29.95
CA ASP A 279 19.97 0.95 30.71
C ASP A 279 20.95 2.04 30.27
N ALA A 280 22.22 1.67 30.02
CA ALA A 280 23.24 2.60 29.53
C ALA A 280 22.91 3.08 28.11
N ILE A 281 22.47 2.18 27.23
CA ILE A 281 22.00 2.47 25.87
C ILE A 281 20.81 3.44 25.91
N LYS A 282 19.85 3.20 26.80
CA LYS A 282 18.67 4.06 26.98
C LYS A 282 19.04 5.45 27.49
N ALA A 283 19.96 5.55 28.46
CA ALA A 283 20.44 6.82 28.98
C ALA A 283 21.20 7.62 27.91
N ALA A 284 22.08 6.96 27.15
CA ALA A 284 22.77 7.59 26.02
C ALA A 284 21.79 8.07 24.94
N TYR A 285 20.70 7.32 24.70
CA TYR A 285 19.66 7.70 23.76
C TYR A 285 18.91 8.96 24.21
N GLN A 286 18.64 9.11 25.50
CA GLN A 286 18.04 10.34 26.03
C GLN A 286 18.98 11.55 25.85
N GLN A 287 20.29 11.36 26.06
CA GLN A 287 21.30 12.41 25.86
C GLN A 287 21.45 12.81 24.39
N LEU A 288 21.25 11.87 23.45
CA LEU A 288 21.36 12.12 22.02
C LEU A 288 20.39 13.22 21.53
N TRP A 289 19.24 13.39 22.20
CA TRP A 289 18.29 14.46 21.91
C TRP A 289 18.76 15.87 22.32
N GLN A 290 19.85 15.97 23.07
CA GLN A 290 20.53 17.24 23.34
C GLN A 290 21.66 17.53 22.34
N ASN A 291 21.98 16.58 21.45
CA ASN A 291 23.04 16.77 20.45
C ASN A 291 22.50 17.58 19.25
N PRO A 292 23.06 18.78 18.96
CA PRO A 292 22.59 19.62 17.86
C PRO A 292 22.72 18.96 16.48
N GLN A 293 23.78 18.16 16.25
CA GLN A 293 23.98 17.44 14.99
C GLN A 293 22.93 16.34 14.80
N TRP A 294 22.49 15.71 15.90
CA TRP A 294 21.41 14.72 15.85
C TRP A 294 20.07 15.35 15.49
N LEU A 295 19.74 16.49 16.12
CA LEU A 295 18.51 17.23 15.84
C LEU A 295 18.46 17.69 14.38
N ASP A 296 19.54 18.30 13.88
CA ASP A 296 19.69 18.67 12.46
C ASP A 296 19.57 17.44 11.54
N ALA A 297 20.19 16.32 11.90
CA ALA A 297 20.08 15.07 11.14
C ALA A 297 18.64 14.52 11.10
N MET A 298 17.84 14.67 12.15
CA MET A 298 16.43 14.22 12.17
C MET A 298 15.53 15.07 11.26
N GLU A 299 15.84 16.36 11.09
CA GLU A 299 15.07 17.27 10.22
C GLU A 299 15.38 17.10 8.73
N LYS A 300 16.61 16.65 8.41
CA LYS A 300 17.03 16.43 7.01
C LYS A 300 16.13 15.44 6.28
N ARG A 301 15.84 15.70 5.00
CA ARG A 301 15.16 14.73 4.14
C ARG A 301 16.02 13.47 3.93
N LEU A 302 15.38 12.37 3.54
CA LEU A 302 16.06 11.11 3.26
C LEU A 302 17.04 11.24 2.09
N SER A 303 18.30 10.94 2.33
CA SER A 303 19.39 10.84 1.36
C SER A 303 20.42 9.84 1.90
N ALA A 304 21.33 9.33 1.06
CA ALA A 304 22.40 8.45 1.52
C ALA A 304 23.20 9.12 2.66
N ALA A 305 23.58 10.38 2.47
CA ALA A 305 24.30 11.16 3.47
C ALA A 305 23.52 11.34 4.78
N SER A 306 22.21 11.58 4.75
CA SER A 306 21.42 11.72 5.99
C SER A 306 21.17 10.37 6.67
N ILE A 307 21.06 9.28 5.91
CA ILE A 307 20.98 7.91 6.48
C ILE A 307 22.28 7.59 7.22
N MET A 308 23.43 7.78 6.56
CA MET A 308 24.75 7.52 7.14
C MET A 308 24.98 8.39 8.38
N LEU A 309 24.76 9.71 8.28
CA LEU A 309 24.94 10.63 9.42
C LEU A 309 24.15 10.19 10.66
N ARG A 310 22.88 9.78 10.49
CA ARG A 310 22.07 9.30 11.61
C ARG A 310 22.63 8.00 12.18
N ARG A 311 23.02 7.05 11.33
CA ARG A 311 23.62 5.79 11.76
C ARG A 311 24.90 6.02 12.53
N ASP A 312 25.78 6.88 12.04
CA ASP A 312 27.07 7.16 12.66
C ASP A 312 26.91 7.87 14.00
N LEU A 313 26.05 8.90 14.07
CA LEU A 313 25.74 9.58 15.33
C LEU A 313 25.14 8.61 16.35
N PHE A 314 24.18 7.78 15.94
CA PHE A 314 23.56 6.81 16.83
C PHE A 314 24.57 5.74 17.25
N LYS A 315 25.34 5.15 16.33
CA LYS A 315 26.39 4.17 16.65
C LYS A 315 27.41 4.75 17.63
N ALA A 316 27.93 5.95 17.36
CA ALA A 316 28.96 6.58 18.20
C ALA A 316 28.47 6.89 19.63
N HIS A 317 27.22 7.34 19.80
CA HIS A 317 26.69 7.70 21.12
C HIS A 317 26.10 6.50 21.87
N ILE A 318 25.45 5.59 21.16
CA ILE A 318 24.62 4.54 21.76
C ILE A 318 25.35 3.21 21.85
N LEU A 319 26.21 2.92 20.87
CA LEU A 319 26.97 1.67 20.77
C LEU A 319 28.45 1.98 20.51
N PRO A 320 29.13 2.73 21.40
CA PRO A 320 30.52 3.08 21.20
C PRO A 320 31.36 1.80 21.03
N PRO A 321 32.34 1.81 20.11
CA PRO A 321 33.25 0.69 19.92
C PRO A 321 33.94 0.43 21.27
N ASP A 322 33.65 -0.75 21.83
CA ASP A 322 34.05 -1.24 23.15
C ASP A 322 35.09 -0.39 23.89
N GLY A 323 34.62 0.48 24.80
CA GLY A 323 35.45 1.27 25.69
C GLY A 323 34.62 2.03 26.73
N PHE A 324 34.85 1.71 28.01
CA PHE A 324 34.23 2.21 29.26
C PHE A 324 32.80 1.67 29.52
N VAL A 325 32.54 0.81 30.51
CA VAL A 325 33.21 0.48 31.79
C VAL A 325 33.51 -1.02 31.88
#